data_AF-A0A7C8CKX0-F1
#
_entry.id   AF-A0A7C8CKX0-F1
#
_cell.length_a   1.000
_cell.length_b   1.000
_cell.length_c   1.000
_cell.angle_alpha   90.00
_cell.angle_beta   90.00
_cell.angle_gamma   90.00
#
_symmetry.space_group_name_H-M   'P 1'
#
loop_
_entity.id
_entity.type
_entity.pdbx_description
1 polymer ?
#
loop_
_entity_poly.entity_id
_entity_poly.type
_entity_poly.pdbx_seq_one_letter_code
_entity_poly.pdbx_strand_id
1 'polypeptide(L)'
;MNCKACNTRLSGGHKLCPNCGHAESSGLAVDSLVGNTPEPTPSGADPLSPSNLSALGAAAESSLFTGARAEFEEEIEMALKETPPTRNSRPTVRSNQKKTRATKGKDRAEESKPAAEGLRRSSRAPISVVIPVDPEQVRHLIVERPEVLEANLSVHVDAEGLEVGAGFETEVGEIDLLARSEAGDWVIAMVVPTSANQETAIAGMIQRIGWVRKHLSDGKQAVRGVVLTGWTSDELVYAATALKDSVSFLGWRLSLGFESLAP
;
A
#
# COMPACT_ATOMS: atom_id res chain seq x y z
N MET A 1 2.87 8.16 -22.55
CA MET A 1 1.95 7.10 -22.09
C MET A 1 1.35 7.55 -20.76
N ASN A 2 0.29 6.93 -20.25
CA ASN A 2 -0.22 7.27 -18.91
C ASN A 2 0.15 6.17 -17.93
N CYS A 3 0.67 6.53 -16.76
CA CYS A 3 0.95 5.58 -15.70
C CYS A 3 -0.35 4.87 -15.28
N LYS A 4 -0.33 3.53 -15.20
CA LYS A 4 -1.52 2.75 -14.83
C LYS A 4 -1.98 2.98 -13.38
N ALA A 5 -1.06 3.29 -12.46
CA ALA A 5 -1.39 3.48 -11.05
C ALA A 5 -2.02 4.84 -10.74
N CYS A 6 -1.52 5.93 -11.34
CA CYS A 6 -1.93 7.30 -10.97
C CYS A 6 -2.39 8.15 -12.16
N ASN A 7 -2.55 7.55 -13.35
CA ASN A 7 -2.93 8.18 -14.61
C ASN A 7 -2.07 9.40 -15.02
N THR A 8 -0.88 9.54 -14.43
CA THR A 8 0.05 10.63 -14.74
C THR A 8 0.62 10.43 -16.14
N ARG A 9 0.62 11.50 -16.94
CA ARG A 9 1.16 11.48 -18.29
C ARG A 9 2.69 11.40 -18.25
N LEU A 10 3.24 10.30 -18.73
CA LEU A 10 4.67 10.04 -18.86
C LEU A 10 5.19 10.62 -20.18
N SER A 11 6.22 11.45 -20.07
CA SER A 11 7.10 11.84 -21.17
C SER A 11 7.91 10.63 -21.64
N GLY A 12 8.10 10.48 -22.95
CA GLY A 12 8.85 9.33 -23.50
C GLY A 12 10.28 9.27 -22.95
N GLY A 13 10.68 8.11 -22.42
CA GLY A 13 12.02 7.86 -21.88
C GLY A 13 12.10 7.58 -20.37
N HIS A 14 11.04 7.84 -19.61
CA HIS A 14 11.02 7.54 -18.17
C HIS A 14 10.57 6.09 -17.90
N LYS A 15 11.46 5.28 -17.31
CA LYS A 15 11.15 3.89 -16.88
C LYS A 15 10.25 3.81 -15.64
N LEU A 16 10.22 4.89 -14.85
CA LEU A 16 9.45 5.02 -13.61
C LEU A 16 8.55 6.26 -13.71
N CYS A 17 7.33 6.16 -13.21
CA CYS A 17 6.42 7.30 -13.15
C CYS A 17 6.97 8.37 -12.19
N PRO A 18 7.12 9.63 -12.60
CA PRO A 18 7.65 10.69 -11.75
C PRO A 18 6.69 11.08 -10.60
N ASN A 19 5.44 10.66 -10.65
CA ASN A 19 4.45 10.96 -9.61
C ASN A 19 4.33 9.84 -8.56
N CYS A 20 4.37 8.56 -8.96
CA CYS A 20 4.13 7.44 -8.04
C CYS A 20 5.24 6.38 -8.00
N GLY A 21 6.33 6.57 -8.76
CA GLY A 21 7.44 5.62 -8.84
C GLY A 21 7.12 4.32 -9.58
N HIS A 22 5.90 4.11 -10.08
CA HIS A 22 5.53 2.86 -10.72
C HIS A 22 6.33 2.63 -12.03
N ALA A 23 7.02 1.50 -12.11
CA ALA A 23 7.71 1.05 -13.32
C ALA A 23 6.71 0.60 -14.39
N GLU A 24 6.84 1.10 -15.63
CA GLU A 24 6.11 0.49 -16.74
C GLU A 24 6.72 -0.90 -17.00
N SER A 25 5.95 -1.95 -16.76
CA SER A 25 6.28 -3.31 -17.18
C SER A 25 6.21 -3.38 -18.71
N SER A 26 7.27 -2.93 -19.38
CA SER A 26 7.48 -3.18 -20.80
C SER A 26 7.72 -4.68 -20.97
N GLY A 27 6.65 -5.41 -21.31
CA GLY A 27 6.72 -6.79 -21.76
C GLY A 27 7.50 -6.86 -23.07
N LEU A 28 8.80 -7.07 -22.97
CA LEU A 28 9.63 -7.61 -24.03
C LEU A 28 10.55 -8.66 -23.40
N ALA A 29 10.23 -9.92 -23.70
CA ALA A 29 11.16 -11.02 -23.59
C ALA A 29 12.37 -10.73 -24.50
N VAL A 30 13.57 -10.92 -23.96
CA VAL A 30 14.74 -11.25 -24.78
C VAL A 30 15.66 -12.18 -24.01
N ASP A 31 15.99 -13.24 -24.72
CA ASP A 31 16.91 -14.31 -24.44
C ASP A 31 18.32 -13.87 -24.04
N SER A 32 18.90 -14.66 -23.15
CA SER A 32 20.27 -15.21 -23.17
C SER A 32 21.41 -14.34 -23.72
N LEU A 33 22.36 -13.95 -22.86
CA LEU A 33 23.78 -14.01 -23.19
C LEU A 33 24.65 -14.30 -21.96
N VAL A 34 25.26 -15.49 -22.01
CA VAL A 34 26.36 -16.03 -21.21
C VAL A 34 27.64 -15.25 -21.51
N GLY A 35 28.47 -14.97 -20.48
CA GLY A 35 29.79 -14.39 -20.69
C GLY A 35 30.61 -14.14 -19.41
N ASN A 36 31.28 -15.20 -18.94
CA ASN A 36 32.58 -15.28 -18.26
C ASN A 36 33.05 -14.16 -17.30
N THR A 37 33.29 -14.53 -16.03
CA THR A 37 34.28 -13.89 -15.15
C THR A 37 34.88 -14.95 -14.21
N PRO A 38 36.19 -14.92 -13.89
CA PRO A 38 36.93 -16.10 -13.39
C PRO A 38 36.87 -16.29 -11.87
N GLU A 39 37.12 -17.54 -11.47
CA GLU A 39 37.23 -18.05 -10.09
C GLU A 39 38.14 -17.24 -9.16
N PRO A 40 37.78 -17.18 -7.87
CA PRO A 40 38.74 -17.25 -6.78
C PRO A 40 38.59 -18.57 -6.00
N THR A 41 39.74 -19.22 -5.83
CA THR A 41 40.04 -20.39 -4.99
C THR A 41 39.34 -20.43 -3.61
N PRO A 42 38.84 -21.60 -3.16
CA PRO A 42 38.31 -21.77 -1.81
C PRO A 42 39.40 -22.11 -0.79
N SER A 43 39.43 -21.34 0.31
CA SER A 43 40.12 -21.68 1.56
C SER A 43 39.11 -22.34 2.51
N GLY A 44 39.59 -23.35 3.23
CA GLY A 44 38.79 -24.42 3.84
C GLY A 44 37.81 -24.01 4.93
N ALA A 45 36.63 -24.62 4.86
CA ALA A 45 35.84 -25.07 6.01
C ALA A 45 34.87 -26.16 5.50
N ASP A 46 34.99 -27.37 6.05
CA ASP A 46 34.17 -28.52 5.67
C ASP A 46 32.68 -28.28 5.97
N PRO A 47 31.75 -28.60 5.04
CA PRO A 47 30.34 -28.62 5.35
C PRO A 47 29.97 -29.86 6.16
N LEU A 48 29.26 -29.63 7.26
CA LEU A 48 28.68 -30.65 8.13
C LEU A 48 27.79 -31.63 7.33
N SER A 49 28.19 -32.89 7.34
CA SER A 49 27.47 -34.00 6.71
C SER A 49 26.33 -34.50 7.60
N PRO A 50 25.18 -34.96 7.06
CA PRO A 50 23.95 -35.27 7.81
C PRO A 50 23.98 -36.60 8.61
N SER A 51 25.14 -37.04 9.09
CA SER A 51 25.30 -38.37 9.70
C SER A 51 25.44 -38.40 11.23
N ASN A 52 25.25 -37.28 11.94
CA ASN A 52 25.43 -37.22 13.41
C ASN A 52 24.17 -36.82 14.20
N LEU A 53 22.97 -37.17 13.73
CA LEU A 53 21.70 -36.89 14.42
C LEU A 53 21.12 -38.05 15.25
N SER A 54 21.94 -39.04 15.62
CA SER A 54 21.46 -40.25 16.32
C SER A 54 21.92 -40.37 17.78
N ALA A 55 22.47 -39.32 18.39
CA ALA A 55 23.09 -39.39 19.73
C ALA A 55 22.61 -38.34 20.74
N LEU A 56 21.36 -37.87 20.65
CA LEU A 56 20.69 -37.14 21.73
C LEU A 56 19.28 -37.69 21.90
N GLY A 57 19.19 -38.81 22.61
CA GLY A 57 17.94 -39.29 23.18
C GLY A 57 17.65 -38.62 24.51
N ALA A 58 16.35 -38.37 24.71
CA ALA A 58 15.65 -38.26 26.00
C ALA A 58 15.81 -36.97 26.81
N ALA A 59 14.85 -36.05 26.68
CA ALA A 59 13.94 -35.63 27.76
C ALA A 59 12.93 -34.57 27.28
N ALA A 60 11.72 -34.63 27.84
CA ALA A 60 10.61 -33.68 27.76
C ALA A 60 9.69 -33.76 26.52
N GLU A 61 8.78 -34.73 26.56
CA GLU A 61 7.48 -34.64 25.90
C GLU A 61 6.66 -33.51 26.56
N SER A 62 6.40 -32.42 25.84
CA SER A 62 5.35 -31.45 26.21
C SER A 62 4.14 -31.66 25.31
N SER A 63 3.15 -32.35 25.85
CA SER A 63 1.82 -32.62 25.31
C SER A 63 0.93 -31.38 25.35
N LEU A 64 1.16 -30.42 24.45
CA LEU A 64 0.38 -29.16 24.40
C LEU A 64 -0.23 -28.78 23.03
N PHE A 65 -0.06 -29.58 21.97
CA PHE A 65 -0.52 -29.20 20.62
C PHE A 65 -1.17 -30.32 19.78
N THR A 66 -1.84 -31.29 20.40
CA THR A 66 -2.57 -32.36 19.67
C THR A 66 -4.09 -32.25 19.72
N GLY A 67 -4.66 -31.17 20.24
CA GLY A 67 -6.11 -31.04 20.43
C GLY A 67 -6.91 -30.32 19.33
N ALA A 68 -6.32 -29.37 18.57
CA ALA A 68 -7.14 -28.36 17.87
C ALA A 68 -7.14 -28.45 16.33
N ARG A 69 -6.56 -29.50 15.74
CA ARG A 69 -6.46 -29.59 14.26
C ARG A 69 -7.71 -30.20 13.60
N ALA A 70 -8.36 -31.16 14.27
CA ALA A 70 -9.56 -31.81 13.74
C ALA A 70 -10.78 -30.88 13.78
N GLU A 71 -10.92 -30.08 14.85
CA GLU A 71 -12.06 -29.17 15.02
C GLU A 71 -12.03 -28.00 14.02
N PHE A 72 -10.83 -27.53 13.65
CA PHE A 72 -10.67 -26.45 12.67
C PHE A 72 -10.90 -26.91 11.22
N GLU A 73 -10.54 -28.17 10.88
CA GLU A 73 -10.83 -28.74 9.56
C GLU A 73 -12.34 -29.00 9.37
N GLU A 74 -13.05 -29.40 10.43
CA GLU A 74 -14.51 -29.62 10.40
C GLU A 74 -15.31 -28.30 10.31
N GLU A 75 -14.83 -27.22 10.94
CA GLU A 75 -15.45 -25.89 10.86
C GLU A 75 -15.30 -25.27 9.45
N ILE A 76 -14.17 -25.48 8.77
CA ILE A 76 -13.96 -25.05 7.38
C ILE A 76 -14.83 -25.85 6.40
N GLU A 77 -15.02 -27.15 6.64
CA GLU A 77 -15.86 -27.98 5.77
C GLU A 77 -17.36 -27.66 5.91
N MET A 78 -17.79 -27.23 7.11
CA MET A 78 -19.17 -26.75 7.35
C MET A 78 -19.44 -25.42 6.64
N ALA A 79 -18.50 -24.48 6.67
CA ALA A 79 -18.64 -23.17 6.04
C ALA A 79 -18.74 -23.22 4.50
N LEU A 80 -18.18 -24.26 3.87
CA LEU A 80 -18.22 -24.45 2.41
C LEU A 80 -19.52 -25.12 1.91
N LYS A 81 -20.34 -25.70 2.79
CA LYS A 81 -21.60 -26.39 2.41
C LYS A 81 -22.84 -25.50 2.47
N GLU A 82 -22.77 -24.29 3.04
CA GLU A 82 -23.94 -23.42 3.26
C GLU A 82 -24.05 -22.18 2.36
N THR A 83 -23.50 -22.19 1.14
CA THR A 83 -23.82 -21.12 0.15
C THR A 83 -24.82 -21.61 -0.90
N PRO A 84 -26.10 -21.17 -0.85
CA PRO A 84 -27.03 -21.40 -1.94
C PRO A 84 -26.65 -20.54 -3.16
N PRO A 85 -26.82 -21.03 -4.41
CA PRO A 85 -26.44 -20.31 -5.61
C PRO A 85 -27.35 -19.10 -5.84
N THR A 86 -26.82 -17.89 -5.63
CA THR A 86 -27.52 -16.66 -6.00
C THR A 86 -27.59 -16.52 -7.51
N ARG A 87 -28.83 -16.48 -7.97
CA ARG A 87 -29.32 -16.42 -9.34
C ARG A 87 -28.76 -15.22 -10.11
N ASN A 88 -28.17 -15.51 -11.26
CA ASN A 88 -27.75 -14.57 -12.30
C ASN A 88 -28.82 -13.51 -12.60
N SER A 89 -28.52 -12.25 -12.28
CA SER A 89 -29.27 -11.08 -12.74
C SER A 89 -28.41 -10.32 -13.76
N ARG A 90 -28.58 -10.65 -15.05
CA ARG A 90 -28.05 -9.87 -16.18
C ARG A 90 -28.69 -8.48 -16.18
N PRO A 91 -27.94 -7.36 -16.19
CA PRO A 91 -28.50 -6.07 -16.54
C PRO A 91 -28.62 -5.98 -18.07
N THR A 92 -29.85 -5.90 -18.55
CA THR A 92 -30.22 -5.63 -19.94
C THR A 92 -29.93 -4.16 -20.28
N VAL A 93 -28.84 -3.92 -21.00
CA VAL A 93 -28.55 -2.62 -21.63
C VAL A 93 -29.52 -2.41 -22.79
N ARG A 94 -30.49 -1.51 -22.61
CA ARG A 94 -31.36 -1.00 -23.67
C ARG A 94 -30.55 -0.12 -24.62
N SER A 95 -30.31 -0.64 -25.82
CA SER A 95 -29.81 0.11 -26.97
C SER A 95 -30.93 0.97 -27.58
N ASN A 96 -30.80 2.30 -27.48
CA ASN A 96 -31.63 3.22 -28.25
C ASN A 96 -31.06 3.34 -29.67
N GLN A 97 -31.50 2.46 -30.58
CA GLN A 97 -31.37 2.67 -32.01
C GLN A 97 -32.49 3.61 -32.49
N LYS A 98 -32.14 4.83 -32.87
CA LYS A 98 -33.02 5.72 -33.65
C LYS A 98 -32.61 5.69 -35.12
N LYS A 99 -33.30 4.86 -35.90
CA LYS A 99 -33.39 4.87 -37.38
C LYS A 99 -34.60 5.74 -37.73
N THR A 100 -34.53 6.82 -38.48
CA THR A 100 -34.53 6.95 -39.96
C THR A 100 -34.84 8.45 -40.19
N ARG A 101 -34.39 9.12 -41.26
CA ARG A 101 -35.07 9.09 -42.56
C ARG A 101 -34.25 9.89 -43.57
N ALA A 102 -34.10 9.32 -44.75
CA ALA A 102 -33.50 9.94 -45.92
C ALA A 102 -34.42 11.02 -46.52
N THR A 103 -33.82 12.12 -46.96
CA THR A 103 -34.35 12.98 -48.02
C THR A 103 -33.21 13.40 -48.94
N LYS A 104 -33.48 13.22 -50.24
CA LYS A 104 -32.60 13.37 -51.40
C LYS A 104 -32.98 14.66 -52.13
N GLY A 105 -31.99 15.44 -52.57
CA GLY A 105 -32.12 16.65 -53.41
C GLY A 105 -30.84 17.48 -53.25
N LYS A 106 -29.78 17.28 -54.04
CA LYS A 106 -29.53 17.68 -55.44
C LYS A 106 -29.33 19.20 -55.62
N ASP A 107 -28.21 19.51 -56.29
CA ASP A 107 -27.82 20.74 -57.00
C ASP A 107 -26.86 21.75 -56.31
N ARG A 108 -25.56 21.52 -56.59
CA ARG A 108 -24.54 22.42 -57.17
C ARG A 108 -24.63 23.95 -56.92
N ALA A 109 -23.63 24.49 -56.24
CA ALA A 109 -22.92 25.73 -56.63
C ALA A 109 -21.61 25.88 -55.84
N GLU A 110 -20.50 26.03 -56.56
CA GLU A 110 -19.22 26.52 -56.04
C GLU A 110 -19.36 27.98 -55.62
N GLU A 111 -18.85 28.34 -54.44
CA GLU A 111 -18.28 29.67 -54.24
C GLU A 111 -17.17 29.62 -53.18
N SER A 112 -15.96 29.87 -53.64
CA SER A 112 -14.73 29.98 -52.86
C SER A 112 -14.60 31.38 -52.27
N LYS A 113 -14.26 31.47 -50.97
CA LYS A 113 -13.68 32.67 -50.31
C LYS A 113 -13.26 32.36 -48.86
N PRO A 114 -12.35 33.14 -48.26
CA PRO A 114 -10.95 32.77 -48.14
C PRO A 114 -10.54 32.37 -46.71
N ALA A 115 -9.32 31.84 -46.63
CA ALA A 115 -8.61 31.47 -45.42
C ALA A 115 -8.67 32.56 -44.33
N ALA A 116 -9.48 32.31 -43.30
CA ALA A 116 -9.28 32.92 -41.98
C ALA A 116 -8.24 32.08 -41.25
N GLU A 117 -7.02 32.58 -41.23
CA GLU A 117 -5.88 32.08 -40.46
C GLU A 117 -6.20 32.19 -38.97
N GLY A 118 -6.95 31.21 -38.47
CA GLY A 118 -7.19 31.06 -37.06
C GLY A 118 -5.88 30.70 -36.38
N LEU A 119 -5.26 31.69 -35.72
CA LEU A 119 -4.33 31.42 -34.62
C LEU A 119 -5.03 30.51 -33.63
N ARG A 120 -4.86 29.20 -33.83
CA ARG A 120 -5.14 28.19 -32.82
C ARG A 120 -4.16 28.50 -31.70
N ARG A 121 -4.58 29.32 -30.74
CA ARG A 121 -3.99 29.33 -29.40
C ARG A 121 -4.06 27.89 -28.94
N SER A 122 -2.94 27.19 -29.09
CA SER A 122 -2.72 25.88 -28.52
C SER A 122 -3.02 26.03 -27.04
N SER A 123 -4.17 25.53 -26.61
CA SER A 123 -4.52 25.46 -25.20
C SER A 123 -3.51 24.52 -24.57
N ARG A 124 -2.40 25.10 -24.11
CA ARG A 124 -1.35 24.39 -23.41
C ARG A 124 -2.04 23.74 -22.22
N ALA A 125 -2.13 22.40 -22.26
CA ALA A 125 -2.75 21.64 -21.20
C ALA A 125 -2.11 22.09 -19.86
N PRO A 126 -2.91 22.29 -18.81
CA PRO A 126 -2.39 22.76 -17.53
C PRO A 126 -1.27 21.81 -17.10
N ILE A 127 -0.10 22.39 -16.83
CA ILE A 127 1.04 21.65 -16.30
C ILE A 127 0.65 21.23 -14.89
N SER A 128 0.45 19.94 -14.65
CA SER A 128 0.27 19.42 -13.30
C SER A 128 1.60 19.51 -12.57
N VAL A 129 1.73 20.48 -11.67
CA VAL A 129 2.87 20.54 -10.75
C VAL A 129 2.63 19.50 -9.65
N VAL A 130 3.50 18.51 -9.57
CA VAL A 130 3.52 17.53 -8.47
C VAL A 130 4.55 18.04 -7.47
N ILE A 131 4.10 18.35 -6.26
CA ILE A 131 4.99 18.68 -5.14
C ILE A 131 5.03 17.43 -4.27
N PRO A 132 6.16 16.68 -4.26
CA PRO A 132 6.29 15.54 -3.36
C PRO A 132 6.31 16.04 -1.92
N VAL A 133 5.55 15.40 -1.04
CA VAL A 133 5.66 15.62 0.40
C VAL A 133 6.71 14.65 0.93
N ASP A 134 7.63 15.18 1.71
CA ASP A 134 8.68 14.39 2.35
C ASP A 134 8.08 13.54 3.47
N PRO A 135 8.31 12.22 3.53
CA PRO A 135 7.82 11.36 4.60
C PRO A 135 8.13 11.88 6.01
N GLU A 136 9.28 12.55 6.20
CA GLU A 136 9.64 13.16 7.48
C GLU A 136 8.68 14.29 7.89
N GLN A 137 8.13 15.04 6.94
CA GLN A 137 7.11 16.05 7.23
C GLN A 137 5.80 15.40 7.71
N VAL A 138 5.46 14.24 7.16
CA VAL A 138 4.29 13.46 7.59
C VAL A 138 4.52 12.92 9.00
N ARG A 139 5.72 12.38 9.28
CA ARG A 139 6.12 11.92 10.62
C ARG A 139 6.02 13.03 11.64
N HIS A 140 6.57 14.20 11.33
CA HIS A 140 6.50 15.35 12.21
C HIS A 140 5.05 15.78 12.47
N LEU A 141 4.21 15.83 11.43
CA LEU A 141 2.79 16.18 11.55
C LEU A 141 2.02 15.24 12.49
N ILE A 142 2.21 13.92 12.35
CA ILE A 142 1.48 12.96 13.19
C ILE A 142 1.97 12.95 14.64
N VAL A 143 3.23 13.29 14.88
CA VAL A 143 3.79 13.43 16.23
C VAL A 143 3.26 14.70 16.90
N GLU A 144 3.27 15.84 16.19
CA GLU A 144 2.75 17.10 16.74
C GLU A 144 1.24 17.08 16.91
N ARG A 145 0.54 16.37 16.02
CA ARG A 145 -0.92 16.36 15.94
C ARG A 145 -1.47 14.94 15.78
N PRO A 146 -1.32 14.07 16.77
CA PRO A 146 -1.80 12.68 16.71
C PRO A 146 -3.31 12.61 16.45
N GLU A 147 -4.08 13.65 16.81
CA GLU A 147 -5.51 13.73 16.59
C GLU A 147 -5.94 13.71 15.11
N VAL A 148 -5.01 13.94 14.17
CA VAL A 148 -5.28 13.82 12.72
C VAL A 148 -5.46 12.37 12.29
N LEU A 149 -4.96 11.40 13.06
CA LEU A 149 -5.12 9.98 12.80
C LEU A 149 -6.41 9.44 13.43
N GLU A 150 -6.66 9.82 14.68
CA GLU A 150 -7.83 9.42 15.45
C GLU A 150 -8.11 10.46 16.54
N ALA A 151 -9.39 10.75 16.81
CA ALA A 151 -9.74 11.67 17.88
C ALA A 151 -9.19 11.20 19.24
N ASN A 152 -8.71 12.15 20.06
CA ASN A 152 -8.20 11.90 21.41
C ASN A 152 -7.00 10.95 21.48
N LEU A 153 -6.26 10.79 20.38
CA LEU A 153 -5.00 10.08 20.38
C LEU A 153 -3.91 10.93 21.05
N SER A 154 -3.08 10.31 21.89
CA SER A 154 -2.01 10.99 22.63
C SER A 154 -0.68 10.25 22.48
N VAL A 155 0.43 10.98 22.36
CA VAL A 155 1.77 10.39 22.29
C VAL A 155 2.04 9.60 23.58
N HIS A 156 2.65 8.44 23.45
CA HIS A 156 3.00 7.63 24.62
C HIS A 156 4.03 8.35 25.51
N VAL A 157 3.77 8.34 26.81
CA VAL A 157 4.65 8.86 27.85
C VAL A 157 5.26 7.74 28.70
N ASP A 158 6.49 7.94 29.15
CA ASP A 158 7.17 7.03 30.08
C ASP A 158 6.65 7.16 31.52
N ALA A 159 7.30 6.49 32.47
CA ALA A 159 6.92 6.50 33.88
C ALA A 159 7.14 7.88 34.53
N GLU A 160 8.03 8.67 33.96
CA GLU A 160 8.38 10.03 34.36
C GLU A 160 7.46 11.09 33.73
N GLY A 161 6.59 10.67 32.82
CA GLY A 161 5.64 11.53 32.11
C GLY A 161 6.23 12.27 30.91
N LEU A 162 7.40 11.84 30.43
CA LEU A 162 8.04 12.39 29.23
C LEU A 162 7.50 11.68 27.98
N GLU A 163 7.20 12.47 26.94
CA GLU A 163 6.78 11.93 25.64
C GLU A 163 7.93 11.20 24.97
N VAL A 164 7.85 9.87 24.94
CA VAL A 164 8.85 8.98 24.33
C VAL A 164 8.31 8.31 23.07
N GLY A 165 7.02 8.45 22.78
CA GLY A 165 6.37 7.74 21.68
C GLY A 165 6.78 8.16 20.27
N ALA A 166 7.44 9.31 20.08
CA ALA A 166 7.91 9.76 18.77
C ALA A 166 9.21 9.06 18.37
N GLY A 167 9.24 8.44 17.18
CA GLY A 167 10.44 7.73 16.70
C GLY A 167 10.91 6.63 17.65
N PHE A 168 9.97 5.88 18.24
CA PHE A 168 10.23 4.90 19.29
C PHE A 168 11.02 3.70 18.74
N GLU A 169 12.28 3.55 19.17
CA GLU A 169 13.16 2.47 18.72
C GLU A 169 12.79 1.12 19.35
N THR A 170 12.77 0.06 18.54
CA THR A 170 12.55 -1.32 19.01
C THR A 170 13.51 -2.29 18.31
N GLU A 171 13.62 -3.51 18.85
CA GLU A 171 14.42 -4.60 18.25
C GLU A 171 13.95 -5.00 16.84
N VAL A 172 12.68 -4.70 16.50
CA VAL A 172 12.08 -5.03 15.20
C VAL A 172 11.95 -3.80 14.28
N GLY A 173 12.58 -2.68 14.67
CA GLY A 173 12.63 -1.44 13.93
C GLY A 173 11.93 -0.28 14.63
N GLU A 174 12.14 0.92 14.10
CA GLU A 174 11.55 2.16 14.61
C GLU A 174 10.03 2.20 14.39
N ILE A 175 9.31 2.73 15.37
CA ILE A 175 7.91 3.12 15.30
C ILE A 175 7.84 4.64 15.20
N ASP A 176 7.33 5.16 14.08
CA ASP A 176 7.27 6.61 13.84
C ASP A 176 6.46 7.34 14.92
N LEU A 177 5.34 6.76 15.34
CA LEU A 177 4.54 7.23 16.47
C LEU A 177 3.95 6.04 17.24
N LEU A 178 4.29 5.94 18.52
CA LEU A 178 3.66 5.08 19.50
C LEU A 178 2.74 5.94 20.38
N ALA A 179 1.47 5.57 20.43
CA ALA A 179 0.41 6.39 21.02
C ALA A 179 -0.58 5.58 21.85
N ARG A 180 -1.40 6.31 22.62
CA ARG A 180 -2.51 5.80 23.43
C ARG A 180 -3.82 6.40 22.96
N SER A 181 -4.82 5.54 22.75
CA SER A 181 -6.19 5.98 22.49
C SER A 181 -6.87 6.46 23.78
N GLU A 182 -8.03 7.10 23.64
CA GLU A 182 -8.89 7.48 24.77
C GLU A 182 -9.28 6.28 25.65
N ALA A 183 -9.49 5.11 25.05
CA ALA A 183 -9.79 3.86 25.76
C ALA A 183 -8.58 3.26 26.49
N GLY A 184 -7.38 3.81 26.27
CA GLY A 184 -6.14 3.25 26.78
C GLY A 184 -5.62 2.07 25.96
N ASP A 185 -6.00 1.97 24.68
CA ASP A 185 -5.40 0.99 23.76
C ASP A 185 -4.09 1.53 23.18
N TRP A 186 -3.24 0.62 22.72
CA TRP A 186 -2.01 0.96 22.01
C TRP A 186 -2.27 1.17 20.52
N VAL A 187 -1.75 2.28 20.00
CA VAL A 187 -1.78 2.62 18.58
C VAL A 187 -0.36 2.82 18.08
N ILE A 188 0.00 2.13 17.02
CA ILE A 188 1.31 2.20 16.37
C ILE A 188 1.10 2.82 14.99
N ALA A 189 1.74 3.95 14.69
CA ALA A 189 1.71 4.52 13.35
C ALA A 189 3.07 4.36 12.66
N MET A 190 3.03 4.06 11.35
CA MET A 190 4.21 3.98 10.48
C MET A 190 3.95 4.73 9.19
N VAL A 191 4.87 5.60 8.79
CA VAL A 191 4.87 6.29 7.50
C VAL A 191 5.67 5.49 6.49
N VAL A 192 5.01 5.12 5.39
CA VAL A 192 5.63 4.38 4.28
C VAL A 192 6.12 5.39 3.24
N PRO A 193 7.45 5.51 3.05
CA PRO A 193 8.02 6.58 2.23
C PRO A 193 7.81 6.38 0.73
N THR A 194 7.73 5.12 0.26
CA THR A 194 7.64 4.80 -1.18
C THR A 194 6.75 3.59 -1.44
N SER A 195 6.14 3.52 -2.63
CA SER A 195 5.21 2.45 -3.05
C SER A 195 5.84 1.08 -3.06
N ALA A 196 7.14 1.02 -3.36
CA ALA A 196 7.92 -0.21 -3.31
C ALA A 196 7.98 -0.86 -1.91
N ASN A 197 7.69 -0.11 -0.84
CA ASN A 197 7.84 -0.58 0.54
C ASN A 197 6.49 -0.99 1.18
N GLN A 198 5.41 -1.09 0.40
CA GLN A 198 4.09 -1.36 0.97
C GLN A 198 3.94 -2.78 1.52
N GLU A 199 4.40 -3.80 0.79
CA GLU A 199 4.33 -5.19 1.27
C GLU A 199 5.19 -5.40 2.51
N THR A 200 6.41 -4.84 2.52
CA THR A 200 7.30 -4.90 3.68
C THR A 200 6.77 -4.09 4.87
N ALA A 201 6.00 -3.02 4.62
CA ALA A 201 5.35 -2.26 5.69
C ALA A 201 4.31 -3.08 6.45
N ILE A 202 3.59 -4.00 5.79
CA ILE A 202 2.62 -4.87 6.47
C ILE A 202 3.34 -5.80 7.44
N ALA A 203 4.35 -6.52 6.95
CA ALA A 203 5.16 -7.42 7.78
C ALA A 203 5.81 -6.65 8.95
N GLY A 204 6.37 -5.48 8.65
CA GLY A 204 6.96 -4.60 9.65
C GLY A 204 5.95 -4.11 10.69
N MET A 205 4.72 -3.78 10.29
CA MET A 205 3.67 -3.36 11.22
C MET A 205 3.27 -4.51 12.15
N ILE A 206 3.07 -5.72 11.60
CA ILE A 206 2.72 -6.91 12.39
C ILE A 206 3.82 -7.22 13.43
N GLN A 207 5.09 -7.11 13.05
CA GLN A 207 6.22 -7.29 13.96
C GLN A 207 6.17 -6.30 15.14
N ARG A 208 5.96 -5.00 14.86
CA ARG A 208 5.85 -3.96 15.88
C ARG A 208 4.64 -4.16 16.79
N ILE A 209 3.48 -4.52 16.24
CA ILE A 209 2.29 -4.88 17.03
C ILE A 209 2.62 -6.04 17.97
N GLY A 210 3.28 -7.09 17.47
CA GLY A 210 3.71 -8.23 18.28
C GLY A 210 4.68 -7.82 19.39
N TRP A 211 5.64 -6.95 19.07
CA TRP A 211 6.60 -6.43 20.04
C TRP A 211 5.93 -5.61 21.14
N VAL A 212 5.04 -4.67 20.79
CA VAL A 212 4.29 -3.85 21.76
C VAL A 212 3.37 -4.73 22.63
N ARG A 213 2.68 -5.70 22.02
CA ARG A 213 1.88 -6.69 22.77
C ARG A 213 2.70 -7.46 23.80
N LYS A 214 3.94 -7.83 23.45
CA LYS A 214 4.82 -8.62 24.30
C LYS A 214 5.47 -7.81 25.42
N HIS A 215 5.85 -6.56 25.16
CA HIS A 215 6.70 -5.79 26.08
C HIS A 215 5.99 -4.64 26.79
N LEU A 216 4.94 -4.07 26.20
CA LEU A 216 4.27 -2.87 26.74
C LEU A 216 2.82 -3.10 27.14
N SER A 217 2.13 -4.05 26.49
CA SER A 217 0.75 -4.40 26.84
C SER A 217 0.71 -5.39 28.00
N ASP A 218 -0.27 -5.20 28.88
CA ASP A 218 -0.63 -6.12 29.96
C ASP A 218 -1.61 -7.23 29.52
N GLY A 219 -1.93 -7.27 28.22
CA GLY A 219 -2.86 -8.22 27.61
C GLY A 219 -4.34 -7.84 27.71
N LYS A 220 -4.69 -6.77 28.44
CA LYS A 220 -6.08 -6.25 28.51
C LYS A 220 -6.35 -5.20 27.45
N GLN A 221 -5.30 -4.50 27.03
CA GLN A 221 -5.36 -3.40 26.09
C GLN A 221 -5.23 -3.94 24.67
N ALA A 222 -6.07 -3.45 23.76
CA ALA A 222 -5.88 -3.75 22.35
C ALA A 222 -4.59 -3.10 21.85
N VAL A 223 -3.99 -3.71 20.83
CA VAL A 223 -2.85 -3.14 20.11
C VAL A 223 -3.19 -3.20 18.63
N ARG A 224 -3.23 -2.03 18.00
CA ARG A 224 -3.52 -1.88 16.57
C ARG A 224 -2.49 -0.99 15.88
N GLY A 225 -2.33 -1.22 14.58
CA GLY A 225 -1.42 -0.49 13.71
C GLY A 225 -2.14 0.41 12.72
N VAL A 226 -1.51 1.53 12.37
CA VAL A 226 -1.95 2.48 11.36
C VAL A 226 -0.81 2.69 10.38
N VAL A 227 -0.97 2.23 9.15
CA VAL A 227 0.02 2.40 8.08
C VAL A 227 -0.36 3.62 7.26
N LEU A 228 0.49 4.63 7.24
CA LEU A 228 0.32 5.88 6.51
C LEU A 228 1.06 5.82 5.18
N THR A 229 0.36 6.13 4.09
CA THR A 229 0.97 6.06 2.76
C THR A 229 0.39 7.10 1.80
N GLY A 230 1.19 7.62 0.88
CA GLY A 230 0.74 8.62 -0.11
C GLY A 230 -0.10 8.04 -1.25
N TRP A 231 -0.20 6.71 -1.34
CA TRP A 231 -0.94 5.98 -2.37
C TRP A 231 -1.36 4.62 -1.82
N THR A 232 -2.43 4.03 -2.33
CA THR A 232 -2.87 2.68 -1.96
C THR A 232 -2.87 1.81 -3.21
N SER A 233 -2.28 0.61 -3.14
CA SER A 233 -2.41 -0.41 -4.18
C SER A 233 -3.56 -1.36 -3.85
N ASP A 234 -4.10 -2.06 -4.86
CA ASP A 234 -5.16 -3.05 -4.63
C ASP A 234 -4.66 -4.21 -3.76
N GLU A 235 -3.40 -4.61 -3.94
CA GLU A 235 -2.74 -5.65 -3.13
C GLU A 235 -2.71 -5.27 -1.64
N LEU A 236 -2.42 -4.00 -1.34
CA LEU A 236 -2.42 -3.48 0.03
C LEU A 236 -3.82 -3.52 0.65
N VAL A 237 -4.85 -3.18 -0.14
CA VAL A 237 -6.26 -3.24 0.30
C VAL A 237 -6.68 -4.69 0.59
N TYR A 238 -6.28 -5.64 -0.25
CA TYR A 238 -6.55 -7.06 0.01
C TYR A 238 -5.85 -7.56 1.26
N ALA A 239 -4.58 -7.23 1.44
CA ALA A 239 -3.82 -7.61 2.63
C ALA A 239 -4.42 -6.98 3.91
N ALA A 240 -4.84 -5.71 3.85
CA ALA A 240 -5.53 -5.04 4.94
C ALA A 240 -6.80 -5.78 5.37
N THR A 241 -7.58 -6.26 4.40
CA THR A 241 -8.84 -6.97 4.64
C THR A 241 -8.61 -8.26 5.47
N ALA A 242 -7.48 -8.94 5.27
CA ALA A 242 -7.13 -10.13 6.05
C ALA A 242 -6.75 -9.83 7.51
N LEU A 243 -6.28 -8.61 7.79
CA LEU A 243 -5.79 -8.20 9.11
C LEU A 243 -6.89 -7.64 10.03
N LYS A 244 -8.12 -7.53 9.52
CA LYS A 244 -9.31 -7.03 10.24
C LYS A 244 -8.97 -5.74 11.01
N ASP A 245 -9.30 -5.69 12.30
CA ASP A 245 -9.15 -4.50 13.16
C ASP A 245 -7.71 -4.32 13.70
N SER A 246 -6.76 -5.20 13.34
CA SER A 246 -5.38 -5.11 13.84
C SER A 246 -4.53 -4.11 13.08
N VAL A 247 -4.78 -3.88 11.78
CA VAL A 247 -4.02 -2.94 10.96
C VAL A 247 -4.95 -2.15 10.06
N SER A 248 -4.92 -0.83 10.17
CA SER A 248 -5.61 0.10 9.26
C SER A 248 -4.61 0.80 8.34
N PHE A 249 -5.09 1.25 7.19
CA PHE A 249 -4.30 1.99 6.20
C PHE A 249 -4.93 3.35 5.98
N LEU A 250 -4.13 4.40 6.12
CA LEU A 250 -4.56 5.78 5.93
C LEU A 250 -3.77 6.42 4.79
N GLY A 251 -4.51 6.86 3.78
CA GLY A 251 -3.98 7.67 2.70
C GLY A 251 -3.90 9.14 3.10
N TRP A 252 -2.81 9.82 2.80
CA TRP A 252 -2.71 11.28 2.98
C TRP A 252 -2.68 12.01 1.64
N ARG A 253 -3.19 13.25 1.64
CA ARG A 253 -3.19 14.13 0.46
C ARG A 253 -2.99 15.58 0.88
N LEU A 254 -2.03 16.25 0.26
CA LEU A 254 -1.77 17.67 0.48
C LEU A 254 -2.46 18.51 -0.61
N SER A 255 -3.13 19.58 -0.20
CA SER A 255 -3.77 20.55 -1.10
C SER A 255 -3.18 21.93 -0.83
N LEU A 256 -2.73 22.61 -1.88
CA LEU A 256 -2.20 23.97 -1.81
C LEU A 256 -3.21 24.95 -2.40
N GLY A 257 -3.50 26.01 -1.67
CA GLY A 257 -4.31 27.15 -2.11
C GLY A 257 -3.49 28.42 -2.14
N PHE A 258 -3.70 29.27 -3.14
CA PHE A 258 -3.12 30.60 -3.20
C PHE A 258 -4.24 31.62 -3.01
N GLU A 259 -4.06 32.52 -2.05
CA GLU A 259 -4.98 33.62 -1.80
C GLU A 259 -4.30 34.94 -2.13
N SER A 260 -5.07 35.87 -2.73
CA SER A 260 -4.56 37.21 -2.99
C SER A 260 -4.57 38.00 -1.70
N LEU A 261 -3.39 38.31 -1.17
CA LEU A 261 -3.25 39.31 -0.12
C LEU A 261 -3.42 40.68 -0.78
N ALA A 262 -4.64 41.23 -0.70
CA ALA A 262 -4.86 42.63 -1.05
C ALA A 262 -4.06 43.52 -0.08
N PRO A 263 -3.44 44.61 -0.56
CA PRO A 263 -2.72 45.56 0.30
C PRO A 263 -3.66 46.30 1.26
#